data_AF-A0A8C5SWA5-F1
#
_entry.id   AF-A0A8C5SWA5-F1
#
_cell.length_a   1.000
_cell.length_b   1.000
_cell.length_c   1.000
_cell.angle_alpha   90.00
_cell.angle_beta   90.00
_cell.angle_gamma   90.00
#
_symmetry.space_group_name_H-M   'P 1'
#
loop_
_entity.id
_entity.type
_entity.pdbx_description
1 polymer ?
#
loop_
_entity_poly.entity_id
_entity_poly.type
_entity_poly.pdbx_seq_one_letter_code
_entity_poly.pdbx_strand_id
1 'polypeptide(L)'
;CNKCILYDDGKMAVEVDGRATQKLIPNLKPETSYSFVLTNRGNSAGGLQHRVTAKTAPDVLRTQPLFIDKTNLDGMITVKLPEVPANKTIK
;
A
#
# COMPACT_ATOMS: atom_id res chain seq x y z
N CYS A 1 14.50 10.30 21.37
CA CYS A 1 13.54 11.18 20.68
C CYS A 1 12.58 10.34 19.85
N ASN A 2 11.27 10.59 19.95
CA ASN A 2 10.28 9.89 19.12
C ASN A 2 10.30 10.43 17.67
N LYS A 3 10.01 9.55 16.72
CA LYS A 3 9.85 9.89 15.30
C LYS A 3 8.36 10.10 14.99
N CYS A 4 8.06 10.87 13.96
CA CYS A 4 6.70 11.10 13.48
C CYS A 4 6.67 10.94 11.95
N ILE A 5 5.67 10.21 11.45
CA ILE A 5 5.40 10.07 10.02
C ILE A 5 4.18 10.92 9.68
N LEU A 6 4.32 11.86 8.77
CA LEU A 6 3.23 12.68 8.23
C LEU A 6 2.85 12.20 6.84
N TYR A 7 1.56 12.09 6.53
CA TYR A 7 1.06 11.75 5.20
C TYR A 7 -0.29 12.42 4.93
N ASP A 8 -0.84 12.21 3.74
CA ASP A 8 -2.06 12.90 3.28
C ASP A 8 -1.91 14.43 3.35
N ASP A 9 -0.82 14.93 2.74
CA ASP A 9 -0.45 16.35 2.72
C ASP A 9 -0.31 16.97 4.13
N GLY A 10 0.13 16.16 5.09
CA GLY A 10 0.33 16.58 6.48
C GLY A 10 -0.92 16.50 7.37
N LYS A 11 -2.07 16.06 6.84
CA LYS A 11 -3.30 15.91 7.62
C LYS A 11 -3.25 14.73 8.58
N MET A 12 -2.49 13.70 8.24
CA MET A 12 -2.34 12.50 9.05
C MET A 12 -0.96 12.45 9.68
N ALA A 13 -0.89 12.10 10.96
CA ALA A 13 0.34 11.97 11.72
C ALA A 13 0.36 10.67 12.52
N VAL A 14 1.47 9.95 12.46
CA VAL A 14 1.67 8.69 13.20
C VAL A 14 2.96 8.77 14.00
N GLU A 15 2.83 8.59 15.32
CA GLU A 15 3.99 8.50 16.20
C GLU A 15 4.66 7.12 16.12
N VAL A 16 5.99 7.16 16.09
CA VAL A 16 6.86 6.00 16.00
C VAL A 16 7.91 6.12 17.09
N ASP A 17 8.15 5.02 17.80
CA ASP A 17 9.25 4.93 18.76
C ASP A 17 10.57 5.30 18.05
N GLY A 18 11.39 6.13 18.71
CA GLY A 18 12.70 6.53 18.20
C GLY A 18 13.63 5.37 17.84
N ARG A 19 13.49 4.23 18.53
CA ARG A 19 14.29 3.01 18.29
C ARG A 19 13.72 2.13 17.17
N ALA A 20 12.43 2.28 16.86
CA ALA A 20 11.82 1.52 15.78
C ALA A 20 12.30 2.01 14.41
N THR A 21 12.47 1.05 13.50
CA THR A 21 12.85 1.26 12.09
C THR A 21 11.69 1.06 11.13
N GLN A 22 10.57 0.51 11.61
CA GLN A 22 9.40 0.16 10.81
C GLN A 22 8.09 0.55 11.52
N LYS A 23 7.06 0.85 10.72
CA LYS A 23 5.70 1.11 11.18
C LYS A 23 4.70 0.63 10.12
N LEU A 24 3.68 -0.09 10.55
CA LEU A 24 2.54 -0.46 9.70
C LEU A 24 1.53 0.69 9.62
N ILE A 25 1.14 1.06 8.40
CA ILE A 25 0.05 2.01 8.12
C ILE A 25 -1.04 1.24 7.36
N PRO A 26 -2.06 0.72 8.06
CA PRO A 26 -3.13 -0.06 7.43
C PRO A 26 -4.18 0.85 6.78
N ASN A 27 -5.13 0.23 6.06
CA ASN A 27 -6.34 0.86 5.54
C ASN A 27 -6.10 2.03 4.56
N LEU A 28 -5.00 1.99 3.82
CA LEU A 28 -4.77 2.90 2.69
C LEU A 28 -5.63 2.50 1.49
N LYS A 29 -5.95 3.47 0.63
CA LYS A 29 -6.69 3.20 -0.60
C LYS A 29 -5.81 2.37 -1.55
N PRO A 30 -6.33 1.30 -2.18
CA PRO A 30 -5.63 0.58 -3.24
C PRO A 30 -5.30 1.47 -4.44
N GLU A 31 -4.35 1.05 -5.28
CA GLU A 31 -3.92 1.79 -6.49
C GLU A 31 -3.58 3.27 -6.26
N THR A 32 -3.16 3.65 -5.06
CA THR A 32 -2.98 5.07 -4.67
C THR A 32 -1.54 5.33 -4.26
N SER A 33 -0.95 6.40 -4.81
CA SER A 33 0.37 6.89 -4.42
C SER A 33 0.26 7.81 -3.20
N TYR A 34 1.03 7.51 -2.16
CA TYR A 34 1.13 8.30 -0.94
C TYR A 34 2.54 8.85 -0.76
N SER A 35 2.63 10.07 -0.25
CA SER A 35 3.89 10.70 0.19
C SER A 35 3.95 10.69 1.72
N PHE A 36 5.05 10.19 2.27
CA PHE A 36 5.30 10.08 3.70
C PHE A 36 6.51 10.95 4.08
N VAL A 37 6.35 11.80 5.10
CA VAL A 37 7.42 12.63 5.65
C VAL A 37 7.79 12.11 7.03
N LEU A 38 9.02 11.63 7.16
CA LEU A 38 9.59 11.21 8.42
C LEU A 38 10.27 12.40 9.09
N THR A 39 9.92 12.67 10.34
CA THR A 39 10.47 13.76 11.15
C THR A 39 10.92 13.24 12.51
N ASN A 40 11.98 13.81 13.08
CA ASN A 40 12.40 13.53 14.45
C ASN A 40 11.92 14.66 15.37
N ARG A 41 10.98 14.35 16.28
CA ARG A 41 10.32 15.37 17.13
C ARG A 41 11.19 15.89 18.28
N GLY A 42 12.41 15.37 18.46
CA GLY A 42 13.29 15.76 19.57
C GLY A 42 14.51 16.58 19.19
N ASN A 43 14.57 17.17 18.00
CA ASN A 43 15.69 18.02 17.61
C ASN A 43 15.26 19.50 17.58
N SER A 44 15.61 20.26 18.61
CA SER A 44 15.30 21.70 18.75
C SER A 44 16.01 22.61 17.72
N ALA A 45 16.83 22.04 16.82
CA ALA A 45 17.64 22.76 15.84
C ALA A 45 17.12 22.66 14.39
N GLY A 46 15.84 22.31 14.19
CA GLY A 46 15.30 22.03 12.85
C GLY A 46 15.63 20.59 12.44
N GLY A 47 14.76 19.66 12.82
CA GLY A 47 14.99 18.22 12.61
C GLY A 47 15.02 17.82 11.13
N LEU A 48 15.81 16.78 10.84
CA LEU A 48 15.84 16.12 9.54
C LEU A 48 14.43 15.70 9.12
N GLN A 49 13.98 16.19 7.97
CA GLN A 49 12.78 15.73 7.29
C GLN A 49 13.21 14.86 6.12
N HIS A 50 12.69 13.64 6.05
CA HIS A 50 12.92 12.74 4.91
C HIS A 50 11.59 12.39 4.25
N ARG A 51 11.50 12.52 2.93
CA ARG A 51 10.26 12.28 2.18
C ARG A 51 10.41 11.07 1.29
N VAL A 52 9.47 10.13 1.39
CA VAL A 52 9.40 8.94 0.55
C VAL A 52 8.02 8.81 -0.06
N THR A 53 7.95 8.28 -1.28
CA THR A 53 6.70 8.04 -1.99
C THR A 53 6.54 6.54 -2.21
N ALA A 54 5.35 6.01 -1.97
CA ALA A 54 5.03 4.61 -2.23
C ALA A 54 3.62 4.49 -2.83
N LYS A 55 3.44 3.53 -3.73
CA LYS A 55 2.14 3.19 -4.33
C LYS A 55 1.60 1.92 -3.69
N THR A 56 0.34 1.94 -3.26
CA THR A 56 -0.35 0.76 -2.75
C THR A 56 -0.65 -0.22 -3.89
N ALA A 57 -0.78 -1.50 -3.53
CA ALA A 57 -1.08 -2.56 -4.47
C ALA A 57 -2.49 -2.41 -5.10
N PRO A 58 -2.75 -3.08 -6.23
CA PRO A 58 -4.07 -3.11 -6.81
C PRO A 58 -5.07 -3.90 -5.99
N ASP A 59 -6.34 -3.55 -6.12
CA ASP A 59 -7.46 -4.19 -5.42
C ASP A 59 -7.87 -5.52 -6.09
N VAL A 60 -6.89 -6.42 -6.28
CA VAL A 60 -7.06 -7.67 -7.06
C VAL A 60 -7.93 -8.70 -6.34
N LEU A 61 -7.92 -8.68 -5.00
CA LEU A 61 -8.49 -9.76 -4.19
C LEU A 61 -10.01 -9.63 -3.93
N ARG A 62 -10.69 -8.60 -4.47
CA ARG A 62 -12.14 -8.44 -4.26
C ARG A 62 -13.01 -9.17 -5.27
N THR A 63 -12.45 -9.65 -6.37
CA THR A 63 -13.22 -10.40 -7.36
C THR A 63 -13.03 -11.89 -7.12
N GLN A 64 -14.02 -12.52 -6.49
CA GLN A 64 -14.12 -13.97 -6.44
C GLN A 64 -14.05 -14.50 -7.88
N PRO A 65 -13.20 -15.50 -8.18
CA PRO A 65 -13.21 -16.12 -9.50
C PRO A 65 -14.61 -16.69 -9.75
N LEU A 66 -15.26 -16.20 -10.81
CA LEU A 66 -16.56 -16.71 -11.25
C LEU A 66 -16.33 -18.09 -11.88
N PHE A 67 -16.82 -19.13 -11.20
CA PHE A 67 -16.95 -20.45 -11.80
C PHE A 67 -18.01 -20.39 -12.89
N ILE A 68 -17.61 -20.68 -14.13
CA ILE A 68 -18.56 -20.84 -15.23
C ILE A 68 -18.89 -22.33 -15.25
N ASP A 69 -19.95 -22.71 -14.51
CA ASP A 69 -20.45 -24.07 -14.47
C ASP A 69 -20.93 -24.51 -15.85
N LYS A 70 -20.04 -25.16 -16.62
CA LYS A 70 -20.35 -26.13 -17.68
C LYS A 70 -19.18 -27.10 -17.80
N THR A 71 -19.25 -28.23 -17.10
CA THR A 71 -18.39 -29.38 -17.37
C THR A 71 -18.63 -29.77 -18.83
N ASN A 72 -17.63 -29.60 -19.69
CA ASN A 72 -17.72 -30.13 -21.05
C ASN A 72 -17.65 -31.66 -20.98
N LEU A 73 -18.13 -32.36 -22.02
CA LEU A 73 -18.20 -33.83 -22.07
C LEU A 73 -16.85 -34.54 -21.78
N ASP A 74 -15.72 -33.84 -21.93
CA ASP A 74 -14.36 -34.33 -21.62
C ASP A 74 -13.90 -34.14 -20.16
N GLY A 75 -14.76 -33.68 -19.25
CA GLY A 75 -14.43 -33.53 -17.81
C GLY A 75 -13.61 -32.28 -17.46
N MET A 76 -13.44 -31.35 -18.40
CA MET A 76 -12.69 -30.11 -18.20
C MET A 76 -13.58 -28.97 -17.68
N ILE A 77 -13.08 -28.19 -16.72
CA ILE A 77 -13.74 -27.02 -16.13
C ILE A 77 -13.07 -25.75 -16.64
N THR A 78 -13.86 -24.81 -17.17
CA THR A 78 -13.36 -23.50 -17.60
C THR A 78 -13.56 -22.47 -16.49
N VAL A 79 -12.46 -21.90 -15.98
CA VAL A 79 -12.49 -20.82 -14.99
C VAL A 79 -12.16 -19.50 -15.66
N LYS A 80 -12.97 -18.46 -15.44
CA LYS A 80 -12.67 -17.11 -15.90
C LYS A 80 -12.00 -16.33 -14.77
N LEU A 81 -10.72 -16.01 -14.95
CA LEU A 81 -9.99 -15.14 -14.04
C LEU A 81 -10.41 -13.68 -14.26
N PRO A 82 -10.55 -12.88 -13.18
CA PRO A 82 -10.74 -11.45 -13.30
C PRO A 82 -9.50 -10.79 -13.90
N GLU A 83 -9.72 -9.71 -14.65
CA GLU A 83 -8.65 -8.96 -15.30
C GLU A 83 -7.80 -8.27 -14.24
N VAL A 84 -6.53 -8.65 -14.15
CA VAL A 84 -5.57 -8.01 -13.24
C VAL A 84 -4.88 -6.88 -14.01
N PRO A 85 -4.92 -5.63 -13.53
CA PRO A 85 -4.12 -4.58 -14.14
C PRO A 85 -2.65 -4.98 -14.06
N ALA A 86 -2.02 -5.19 -15.21
CA ALA A 86 -0.60 -5.49 -15.29
C ALA A 86 0.16 -4.30 -14.71
N ASN A 87 0.96 -4.55 -13.67
CA ASN A 87 1.82 -3.54 -13.08
C ASN A 87 2.75 -3.05 -14.20
N LYS A 88 2.57 -1.81 -14.67
CA LYS A 88 3.46 -1.21 -15.67
C LYS A 88 4.87 -1.35 -15.15
N THR A 89 5.71 -2.05 -15.91
CA THR A 89 7.11 -2.31 -15.62
C THR A 89 7.77 -1.02 -15.16
N ILE A 90 8.25 -1.01 -13.92
CA ILE A 90 9.10 0.06 -13.41
C ILE A 90 10.39 -0.05 -14.25
N LYS A 91 10.63 0.95 -15.10
CA LYS A 91 11.90 1.08 -15.83
C LYS A 91 13.00 1.53 -14.89
#